data_AF-A0A1X2FEN4-F1
#
_entry.id   AF-A0A1X2FEN4-F1
#
_cell.length_a   1.000
_cell.length_b   1.000
_cell.length_c   1.000
_cell.angle_alpha   90.00
_cell.angle_beta   90.00
_cell.angle_gamma   90.00
#
_symmetry.space_group_name_H-M   'P 1'
#
loop_
_entity.id
_entity.type
_entity.pdbx_description
1 polymer ?
#
loop_
_entity_poly.entity_id
_entity_poly.type
_entity_poly.pdbx_seq_one_letter_code
_entity_poly.pdbx_strand_id
1 'polypeptide(L)'
;MPEYRAPMPMLWWAKRRSYLVFMLRELSSVFVAWSVVYLAVGVWAVGSGDYQQFLDFSANPVIVVLNLVTLAFLLLHTITWLGLAPHAIVIHLRGRRVPERTVLAGHYVAWLVVSAIIAWVVLA
;
A
#
# COMPACT_ATOMS: atom_id res chain seq x y z
N MET A 1 42.75 3.08 21.05
CA MET A 1 42.76 2.71 19.62
C MET A 1 41.64 3.49 18.95
N PRO A 2 41.86 4.20 17.83
CA PRO A 2 40.76 4.90 17.17
C PRO A 2 39.74 3.86 16.68
N GLU A 3 38.48 4.05 17.05
CA GLU A 3 37.38 3.17 16.62
C GLU A 3 37.19 3.29 15.11
N TYR A 4 37.27 2.16 14.41
CA TYR A 4 37.00 2.11 12.97
C TYR A 4 35.49 2.24 12.72
N ARG A 5 35.08 3.27 11.97
CA ARG A 5 33.70 3.42 11.45
C ARG A 5 33.68 3.10 9.97
N ALA A 6 32.97 2.03 9.59
CA ALA A 6 32.77 1.70 8.19
C ALA A 6 31.93 2.79 7.48
N PRO A 7 32.35 3.30 6.31
CA PRO A 7 31.56 4.25 5.55
C PRO A 7 30.28 3.59 5.03
N MET A 8 29.14 4.24 5.25
CA MET A 8 27.83 3.76 4.81
C MET A 8 27.50 4.35 3.42
N PRO A 9 27.50 3.55 2.34
CA PRO A 9 27.28 4.06 0.99
C PRO A 9 25.82 4.48 0.78
N MET A 10 25.54 5.47 -0.08
CA MET A 10 24.18 5.98 -0.33
C MET A 10 23.18 4.91 -0.82
N LEU A 11 23.66 3.91 -1.56
CA LEU A 11 22.89 2.75 -2.04
C LEU A 11 23.06 1.51 -1.14
N TRP A 12 23.30 1.71 0.17
CA TRP A 12 23.43 0.61 1.13
C TRP A 12 22.21 -0.33 1.10
N TRP A 13 21.03 0.23 0.89
CA TRP A 13 19.74 -0.47 0.90
C TRP A 13 19.57 -1.40 -0.29
N ALA A 14 20.28 -1.18 -1.40
CA ALA A 14 20.24 -2.04 -2.59
C ALA A 14 20.96 -3.38 -2.41
N LYS A 15 21.82 -3.51 -1.39
CA LYS A 15 22.65 -4.71 -1.20
C LYS A 15 21.91 -5.91 -0.65
N ARG A 16 20.81 -5.71 0.10
CA ARG A 16 20.03 -6.80 0.69
C ARG A 16 18.55 -6.64 0.39
N ARG A 17 17.90 -7.76 0.05
CA ARG A 17 16.46 -7.81 -0.24
C ARG A 17 15.59 -7.26 0.90
N SER A 18 15.97 -7.47 2.16
CA SER A 18 15.25 -6.92 3.31
C SER A 18 15.26 -5.39 3.33
N TYR A 19 16.41 -4.78 3.06
CA TYR A 19 16.55 -3.32 3.01
C TYR A 19 15.89 -2.71 1.78
N LEU A 20 15.94 -3.41 0.63
CA LEU A 20 15.19 -3.05 -0.57
C LEU A 20 13.69 -3.00 -0.28
N VAL A 21 13.11 -4.05 0.29
CA VAL A 21 11.68 -4.11 0.59
C VAL A 21 11.29 -3.05 1.64
N PHE A 22 12.13 -2.82 2.64
CA PHE A 22 11.92 -1.74 3.61
C PHE A 22 11.88 -0.37 2.92
N MET A 23 12.86 -0.06 2.06
CA MET A 23 12.90 1.23 1.36
C MET A 23 11.73 1.39 0.39
N LEU A 24 11.37 0.34 -0.34
CA LEU A 24 10.21 0.35 -1.25
C LEU A 24 8.89 0.53 -0.47
N ARG A 25 8.79 -0.04 0.74
CA ARG A 25 7.65 0.20 1.64
C ARG A 25 7.57 1.67 2.03
N GLU A 26 8.67 2.30 2.41
CA GLU A 26 8.63 3.74 2.74
C GLU A 26 8.31 4.59 1.50
N LEU A 27 8.89 4.24 0.35
CA LEU A 27 8.62 4.92 -0.93
C LEU A 27 7.16 4.82 -1.35
N SER A 28 6.45 3.76 -0.97
CA SER A 28 5.02 3.59 -1.27
C SER A 28 4.16 4.74 -0.75
N SER A 29 4.59 5.47 0.29
CA SER A 29 3.89 6.65 0.82
C SER A 29 3.67 7.74 -0.23
N VAL A 30 4.60 7.93 -1.17
CA VAL A 30 4.48 8.90 -2.27
C VAL A 30 3.37 8.49 -3.22
N PHE A 31 3.27 7.20 -3.52
CA PHE A 31 2.21 6.65 -4.38
C PHE A 31 0.83 6.67 -3.69
N VAL A 32 0.80 6.47 -2.37
CA VAL A 32 -0.42 6.66 -1.56
C VAL A 32 -0.85 8.13 -1.60
N ALA A 33 0.07 9.07 -1.43
CA ALA A 33 -0.25 10.49 -1.52
C ALA A 33 -0.78 10.85 -2.92
N TRP A 34 -0.15 10.32 -3.98
CA TRP A 34 -0.64 10.47 -5.35
C TRP A 34 -2.06 9.94 -5.52
N SER A 35 -2.38 8.73 -5.01
CA SER A 35 -3.71 8.15 -5.17
C SER A 35 -4.78 8.97 -4.45
N VAL A 36 -4.48 9.52 -3.27
CA VAL A 36 -5.39 10.42 -2.56
C VAL A 36 -5.66 11.69 -3.37
N VAL A 37 -4.62 12.32 -3.91
CA VAL A 37 -4.78 13.51 -4.76
C VAL A 37 -5.58 13.19 -6.02
N TYR A 38 -5.27 12.09 -6.69
CA TYR A 38 -5.99 11.65 -7.90
C TYR A 38 -7.48 11.42 -7.63
N LEU A 39 -7.81 10.73 -6.53
CA LEU A 39 -9.21 10.52 -6.12
C LEU A 39 -9.90 11.82 -5.72
N ALA A 40 -9.22 12.73 -5.02
CA ALA A 40 -9.77 14.02 -4.64
C ALA A 40 -10.11 14.88 -5.86
N VAL A 41 -9.25 14.89 -6.88
CA VAL A 41 -9.52 15.55 -8.17
C VAL A 41 -10.72 14.90 -8.86
N GLY A 42 -10.82 13.57 -8.84
CA GLY A 42 -11.98 12.86 -9.38
C GLY A 42 -13.30 13.27 -8.69
N VAL A 43 -13.32 13.33 -7.36
CA VAL A 43 -14.49 13.79 -6.58
C VAL A 43 -14.83 15.23 -6.91
N TRP A 44 -13.81 16.10 -7.01
CA TRP A 44 -14.01 17.50 -7.38
C TRP A 44 -14.60 17.65 -8.80
N ALA A 45 -14.10 16.89 -9.77
CA ALA A 45 -14.60 16.93 -11.16
C ALA A 45 -16.05 16.43 -11.27
N VAL A 46 -16.45 15.45 -10.45
CA VAL A 46 -17.86 15.03 -10.34
C VAL A 46 -18.73 16.15 -9.79
N GLY A 47 -18.22 16.91 -8.81
CA GLY A 47 -18.94 18.05 -8.22
C GLY A 47 -19.00 19.31 -9.11
N SER A 48 -17.98 19.56 -9.94
CA SER A 48 -17.93 20.73 -10.82
C SER A 48 -18.67 20.53 -12.15
N GLY A 49 -18.98 19.29 -12.52
CA GLY A 49 -19.57 18.95 -13.82
C GLY A 49 -18.54 18.70 -14.93
N ASP A 50 -17.24 18.86 -14.65
CA ASP A 50 -16.14 18.67 -15.61
C ASP A 50 -15.66 17.21 -15.69
N TYR A 51 -16.56 16.26 -15.44
CA TYR A 51 -16.22 14.84 -15.36
C TYR A 51 -15.59 14.30 -16.66
N GLN A 52 -16.02 14.79 -17.83
CA GLN A 52 -15.42 14.39 -19.11
C GLN A 52 -13.93 14.78 -19.21
N GLN A 53 -13.56 15.97 -18.73
CA GLN A 53 -12.16 16.40 -18.77
C GLN A 53 -11.28 15.52 -17.87
N PHE A 54 -11.82 15.08 -16.74
CA PHE A 54 -11.15 14.12 -15.86
C PHE A 54 -11.01 12.74 -16.52
N LEU A 55 -12.03 12.28 -17.26
CA LEU A 55 -11.96 11.02 -18.01
C LEU A 55 -10.91 11.09 -19.11
N ASP A 56 -10.85 12.17 -19.89
CA ASP A 56 -9.85 12.36 -20.95
C ASP A 56 -8.42 12.40 -20.37
N PHE A 57 -8.24 13.08 -19.24
CA PHE A 57 -6.97 13.06 -18.50
C PHE A 57 -6.61 11.65 -18.04
N SER A 58 -7.58 10.90 -17.53
CA SER A 58 -7.39 9.54 -17.02
C SER A 58 -7.16 8.50 -18.13
N ALA A 59 -7.70 8.75 -19.32
CA ALA A 59 -7.50 7.92 -20.51
C ALA A 59 -6.09 8.05 -21.10
N ASN A 60 -5.31 9.06 -20.68
CA ASN A 60 -3.94 9.22 -21.14
C ASN A 60 -3.10 8.00 -20.74
N PRO A 61 -2.40 7.33 -21.68
CA PRO A 61 -1.64 6.12 -21.40
C PRO A 61 -0.55 6.31 -20.33
N VAL A 62 0.01 7.53 -20.20
CA VAL A 62 0.98 7.85 -19.14
C VAL A 62 0.33 7.78 -17.77
N ILE A 63 -0.88 8.33 -17.62
CA ILE A 63 -1.64 8.32 -16.37
C ILE A 63 -2.09 6.91 -16.03
N VAL A 64 -2.51 6.12 -17.04
CA VAL A 64 -2.84 4.70 -16.86
C VAL A 64 -1.64 3.92 -16.32
N VAL A 65 -0.47 4.03 -16.93
CA VAL A 65 0.75 3.35 -16.46
C VAL A 65 1.11 3.81 -15.05
N LEU A 66 1.03 5.10 -14.77
CA LEU A 66 1.32 5.64 -13.45
C LEU A 66 0.34 5.14 -12.38
N ASN A 67 -0.94 5.01 -12.71
CA ASN A 67 -1.95 4.42 -11.81
C ASN A 67 -1.74 2.92 -11.61
N LEU A 68 -1.30 2.17 -12.63
CA LEU A 68 -0.92 0.77 -12.49
C LEU A 68 0.30 0.57 -11.57
N VAL A 69 1.32 1.42 -11.72
CA VAL A 69 2.48 1.44 -10.82
C VAL A 69 2.05 1.80 -9.40
N THR A 70 1.20 2.82 -9.26
CA THR A 70 0.62 3.23 -7.98
C THR A 70 -0.14 2.07 -7.33
N LEU A 71 -0.94 1.33 -8.08
CA LEU A 71 -1.64 0.14 -7.61
C LEU A 71 -0.67 -0.93 -7.11
N ALA A 72 0.43 -1.19 -7.83
CA ALA A 72 1.44 -2.15 -7.39
C ALA A 72 2.10 -1.72 -6.07
N PHE A 73 2.40 -0.43 -5.90
CA PHE A 73 2.94 0.11 -4.64
C PHE A 73 1.90 0.08 -3.50
N LEU A 74 0.62 0.33 -3.78
CA LEU A 74 -0.47 0.22 -2.81
C LEU A 74 -0.64 -1.23 -2.34
N LEU A 75 -0.53 -2.21 -3.24
CA LEU A 75 -0.55 -3.63 -2.87
C LEU A 75 0.66 -4.00 -2.02
N LEU A 76 1.87 -3.55 -2.39
CA LEU A 76 3.07 -3.73 -1.58
C LEU A 76 2.88 -3.12 -0.17
N HIS A 77 2.36 -1.89 -0.10
CA HIS A 77 2.06 -1.20 1.15
C HIS A 77 1.09 -2.01 2.01
N THR A 78 -0.02 -2.46 1.41
CA THR A 78 -1.07 -3.22 2.10
C THR A 78 -0.53 -4.55 2.63
N ILE A 79 0.17 -5.33 1.81
CA ILE A 79 0.73 -6.64 2.18
C ILE A 79 1.75 -6.50 3.32
N THR A 80 2.64 -5.51 3.21
CA THR A 80 3.68 -5.28 4.24
C THR A 80 3.09 -4.74 5.54
N TRP A 81 2.08 -3.87 5.47
CA TRP A 81 1.36 -3.37 6.65
C TRP A 81 0.57 -4.49 7.34
N LEU A 82 -0.19 -5.30 6.59
CA LEU A 82 -0.94 -6.43 7.12
C LEU A 82 -0.02 -7.47 7.77
N GLY A 83 1.17 -7.69 7.22
CA GLY A 83 2.19 -8.55 7.81
C GLY A 83 2.76 -8.05 9.15
N LEU A 84 2.77 -6.73 9.36
CA LEU A 84 3.25 -6.11 10.60
C LEU A 84 2.16 -6.00 11.68
N ALA A 85 0.89 -5.88 11.27
CA ALA A 85 -0.26 -5.80 12.18
C ALA A 85 -0.30 -6.91 13.27
N PRO A 86 -0.12 -8.21 12.97
CA PRO A 86 -0.16 -9.26 14.00
C PRO A 86 1.03 -9.22 14.96
N HIS A 87 2.13 -8.56 14.61
CA HIS A 87 3.27 -8.38 15.52
C HIS A 87 2.99 -7.30 16.57
N ALA A 88 2.18 -6.28 16.24
CA ALA A 88 1.78 -5.25 17.19
C ALA A 88 0.59 -5.69 18.08
N ILE A 89 -0.29 -6.56 17.56
CA ILE A 89 -1.50 -6.99 18.25
C ILE A 89 -1.27 -8.35 18.93
N VAL A 90 -0.96 -8.33 20.22
CA VAL A 90 -0.81 -9.54 21.03
C VAL A 90 -2.15 -9.93 21.66
N ILE A 91 -2.91 -10.79 20.98
CA ILE A 91 -4.20 -11.30 21.48
C ILE A 91 -3.98 -12.55 22.32
N HIS A 92 -4.49 -12.54 23.55
CA HIS A 92 -4.59 -13.73 24.40
C HIS A 92 -6.05 -14.17 24.48
N LEU A 93 -6.36 -15.39 24.03
CA LEU A 93 -7.70 -15.96 24.05
C LEU A 93 -7.71 -17.19 24.98
N ARG A 94 -8.59 -17.17 25.99
CA ARG A 94 -8.70 -18.25 27.01
C ARG A 94 -7.34 -18.65 27.63
N GLY A 95 -6.50 -17.66 27.93
CA GLY A 95 -5.18 -17.88 28.54
C GLY A 95 -4.11 -18.45 27.59
N ARG A 96 -4.39 -18.63 26.30
CA ARG A 96 -3.40 -19.00 25.27
C ARG A 96 -3.17 -17.84 24.31
N ARG A 97 -1.90 -17.59 23.95
CA ARG A 97 -1.55 -16.61 22.92
C ARG A 97 -2.05 -17.11 21.57
N VAL A 98 -2.83 -16.29 20.86
CA VAL A 98 -3.32 -16.62 19.52
C VAL A 98 -2.12 -16.65 18.57
N PRO A 99 -1.99 -17.66 17.69
CA PRO A 99 -0.94 -17.69 16.70
C PRO A 99 -1.01 -16.47 15.77
N GLU A 100 0.12 -15.82 15.53
CA GLU A 100 0.23 -14.64 14.65
C GLU A 100 -0.33 -14.92 13.25
N ARG A 101 -0.20 -16.16 12.77
CA ARG A 101 -0.75 -16.63 11.49
C ARG A 101 -2.28 -16.57 11.43
N THR A 102 -2.97 -16.83 12.54
CA THR A 102 -4.44 -16.79 12.59
C THR A 102 -4.94 -15.35 12.52
N VAL A 103 -4.26 -14.43 13.21
CA VAL A 103 -4.55 -12.99 13.14
C VAL A 103 -4.30 -12.48 11.72
N LEU A 104 -3.16 -12.83 11.11
CA LEU A 104 -2.83 -12.47 9.74
C LEU A 104 -3.88 -12.98 8.74
N ALA A 105 -4.26 -14.26 8.85
CA ALA A 105 -5.28 -14.86 7.98
C ALA A 105 -6.63 -14.12 8.10
N GLY A 106 -7.04 -13.77 9.32
CA GLY A 106 -8.25 -12.97 9.54
C GLY A 106 -8.23 -11.62 8.83
N HIS A 107 -7.08 -10.91 8.85
CA HIS A 107 -6.93 -9.65 8.14
C HIS A 107 -7.00 -9.83 6.61
N TYR A 108 -6.34 -10.85 6.06
CA TYR A 108 -6.41 -11.13 4.62
C TYR A 108 -7.83 -11.51 4.18
N VAL A 109 -8.54 -12.31 4.98
CA VAL A 109 -9.94 -12.67 4.70
C VAL A 109 -10.82 -11.43 4.74
N ALA A 110 -10.69 -10.58 5.77
CA ALA A 110 -11.45 -9.34 5.86
C ALA A 110 -11.16 -8.42 4.67
N TRP A 111 -9.90 -8.26 4.29
CA TRP A 111 -9.50 -7.47 3.12
C TRP A 111 -10.08 -8.00 1.82
N LEU A 112 -10.06 -9.32 1.61
CA LEU A 112 -10.64 -9.96 0.42
C LEU A 112 -12.16 -9.77 0.36
N VAL A 113 -12.85 -9.96 1.49
CA VAL A 113 -14.31 -9.81 1.59
C VAL A 113 -14.73 -8.36 1.29
N VAL A 114 -14.06 -7.38 1.89
CA VAL A 114 -14.34 -5.96 1.63
C VAL A 114 -14.10 -5.64 0.15
N SER A 115 -12.99 -6.12 -0.43
CA SER A 115 -12.69 -5.90 -1.85
C SER A 115 -13.75 -6.53 -2.76
N ALA A 116 -14.24 -7.73 -2.43
CA ALA A 116 -15.30 -8.40 -3.18
C ALA A 116 -16.64 -7.65 -3.10
N ILE A 117 -17.00 -7.14 -1.92
CA ILE A 117 -18.22 -6.33 -1.73
C ILE A 117 -18.13 -5.05 -2.57
N ILE A 118 -17.01 -4.35 -2.54
CA ILE A 118 -16.81 -3.13 -3.36
C ILE A 118 -16.91 -3.47 -4.85
N ALA A 119 -16.23 -4.52 -5.30
CA ALA A 119 -16.29 -4.93 -6.70
C ALA A 119 -17.71 -5.30 -7.12
N TRP A 120 -18.46 -5.99 -6.26
CA TRP A 120 -19.86 -6.31 -6.52
C TRP A 120 -20.72 -5.05 -6.64
N VAL A 121 -20.61 -4.09 -5.70
CA VAL A 121 -21.39 -2.84 -5.74
C VAL A 121 -21.07 -1.99 -6.98
N VAL A 122 -19.81 -2.01 -7.45
CA VAL A 122 -19.38 -1.21 -8.61
C VAL A 122 -19.75 -1.87 -9.95
N LEU A 123 -19.80 -3.21 -10.00
CA LEU A 123 -20.03 -3.97 -11.24
C LEU A 123 -21.47 -4.49 -11.40
N ALA A 124 -22.28 -4.49 -10.34
CA ALA A 124 -23.70 -4.86 -10.36
C ALA A 124 -24.57 -3.70 -10.87
#